data_AF-A0A3G6S019-F1
#
_entry.id   AF-A0A3G6S019-F1
#
_cell.length_a   1.000
_cell.length_b   1.000
_cell.length_c   1.000
_cell.angle_alpha   90.00
_cell.angle_beta   90.00
_cell.angle_gamma   90.00
#
_symmetry.space_group_name_H-M   'P 1'
#
loop_
_entity.id
_entity.type
_entity.pdbx_description
1 polymer ?
#
loop_
_entity_poly.entity_id
_entity_poly.type
_entity_poly.pdbx_seq_one_letter_code
_entity_poly.pdbx_strand_id
1 'polypeptide(L)'
;MSIFEYDHFDSPLKVGDDNPHMQECIFCRNKLEVFSIDDYWDVDLKEIYNFHQLGKSWCYEEGMDEEMWELDLSRYSCEVFFHHCNKCGWWRIIKDVTVSAKVSQLWQFFYGTAGLLKKLDLHNVDAPINEISKYLLAKYEARFSLHPKLFEDVTGQVFKNLGYETIVTGYSNDGGIDVILEKEGKQIGVQVKRYKNKIKVDQIRELTGALFLSGIPKGIFITTSDFQSGANKTIKKSHDRGLPIELINSKRFYDILKLTTESKIDKENIRNKLESALKNKLHSYNWENPMNSL
;
A
#
# COMPACT_ATOMS: atom_id res chain seq x y z
N MET A 1 7.04 -10.81 9.26
CA MET A 1 8.09 -10.35 8.33
C MET A 1 7.55 -9.21 7.48
N SER A 2 8.43 -8.49 6.78
CA SER A 2 8.03 -7.49 5.78
C SER A 2 7.56 -8.18 4.50
N ILE A 3 6.59 -7.60 3.78
CA ILE A 3 6.23 -8.02 2.42
C ILE A 3 7.09 -7.30 1.35
N PHE A 4 7.85 -6.31 1.77
CA PHE A 4 8.85 -5.63 0.96
C PHE A 4 10.23 -6.11 1.35
N GLU A 5 10.95 -6.66 0.39
CA GLU A 5 12.32 -7.13 0.56
C GLU A 5 13.28 -5.95 0.62
N TYR A 6 14.28 -6.09 1.49
CA TYR A 6 15.41 -5.18 1.57
C TYR A 6 16.60 -5.75 0.80
N ASP A 7 16.90 -7.05 0.86
CA ASP A 7 18.12 -7.66 0.25
C ASP A 7 18.21 -7.64 -1.29
N HIS A 8 17.20 -7.13 -2.00
CA HIS A 8 17.17 -7.01 -3.46
C HIS A 8 16.86 -5.56 -3.88
N PHE A 9 17.63 -4.61 -3.33
CA PHE A 9 17.54 -3.17 -3.61
C PHE A 9 17.56 -2.91 -5.11
N ASP A 10 16.64 -2.07 -5.56
CA ASP A 10 16.58 -1.67 -6.94
C ASP A 10 16.30 -0.18 -7.07
N SER A 11 16.63 0.37 -8.25
CA SER A 11 16.28 1.74 -8.62
C SER A 11 14.80 1.99 -8.33
N PRO A 12 14.43 3.11 -7.68
CA PRO A 12 13.03 3.48 -7.46
C PRO A 12 12.18 3.44 -8.74
N LEU A 13 12.81 3.73 -9.89
CA LEU A 13 12.18 3.68 -11.21
C LEU A 13 11.66 2.27 -11.56
N LYS A 14 12.30 1.19 -11.07
CA LYS A 14 11.87 -0.19 -11.35
C LYS A 14 10.55 -0.56 -10.67
N VAL A 15 10.21 0.12 -9.58
CA VAL A 15 8.91 -0.05 -8.91
C VAL A 15 7.89 0.99 -9.37
N GLY A 16 8.23 1.86 -10.34
CA GLY A 16 7.37 2.94 -10.80
C GLY A 16 7.30 4.12 -9.83
N ASP A 17 8.33 4.29 -8.99
CA ASP A 17 8.54 5.51 -8.20
C ASP A 17 9.43 6.47 -8.99
N ASP A 18 8.81 7.29 -9.83
CA ASP A 18 9.46 8.24 -10.74
C ASP A 18 9.44 9.69 -10.24
N ASN A 19 8.71 9.97 -9.17
CA ASN A 19 8.59 11.30 -8.59
C ASN A 19 9.09 11.33 -7.14
N PRO A 20 10.30 11.85 -6.87
CA PRO A 20 10.87 11.90 -5.53
C PRO A 20 10.08 12.81 -4.57
N HIS A 21 9.36 13.82 -5.10
CA HIS A 21 8.50 14.72 -4.32
C HIS A 21 7.16 14.10 -3.92
N MET A 22 6.73 13.01 -4.58
CA MET A 22 5.44 12.38 -4.30
C MET A 22 5.44 11.74 -2.91
N GLN A 23 4.66 12.29 -1.97
CA GLN A 23 4.52 11.74 -0.62
C GLN A 23 3.37 10.72 -0.50
N GLU A 24 3.04 10.02 -1.57
CA GLU A 24 2.05 8.94 -1.59
C GLU A 24 2.69 7.60 -1.90
N CYS A 25 2.23 6.56 -1.21
CA CYS A 25 2.66 5.19 -1.49
C CYS A 25 2.19 4.76 -2.89
N ILE A 26 3.14 4.39 -3.75
CA ILE A 26 2.86 3.92 -5.11
C ILE A 26 1.96 2.67 -5.16
N PHE A 27 1.97 1.86 -4.10
CA PHE A 27 1.23 0.60 -4.03
C PHE A 27 -0.21 0.76 -3.53
N CYS A 28 -0.43 1.52 -2.45
CA CYS A 28 -1.75 1.61 -1.79
C CYS A 28 -2.30 3.05 -1.69
N ARG A 29 -1.60 4.03 -2.27
CA ARG A 29 -1.98 5.46 -2.29
C ARG A 29 -2.25 6.03 -0.89
N ASN A 30 -1.56 5.52 0.13
CA ASN A 30 -1.58 6.12 1.45
C ASN A 30 -0.50 7.19 1.54
N LYS A 31 -0.76 8.26 2.27
CA LYS A 31 0.28 9.25 2.58
C LYS A 31 1.48 8.56 3.26
N LEU A 32 2.68 8.94 2.85
CA LEU A 32 3.92 8.46 3.43
C LEU A 32 4.25 9.27 4.68
N GLU A 33 4.74 8.59 5.70
CA GLU A 33 5.44 9.20 6.81
C GLU A 33 6.88 9.45 6.38
N VAL A 34 7.39 10.66 6.59
CA VAL A 34 8.72 11.09 6.13
C VAL A 34 9.55 11.51 7.33
N PHE A 35 10.80 11.06 7.37
CA PHE A 35 11.75 11.36 8.44
C PHE A 35 13.13 11.65 7.86
N SER A 36 13.80 12.68 8.36
CA SER A 36 15.22 12.88 8.06
C SER A 36 16.07 11.81 8.74
N ILE A 37 17.10 11.34 8.05
CA ILE A 37 18.10 10.39 8.54
C ILE A 37 19.50 10.90 8.21
N ASP A 38 20.49 10.38 8.93
CA ASP A 38 21.90 10.67 8.66
C ASP A 38 22.30 10.23 7.25
N ASP A 39 23.23 10.98 6.66
CA ASP A 39 23.75 10.73 5.32
C ASP A 39 24.99 9.83 5.38
N TYR A 40 24.91 8.66 4.73
CA TYR A 40 25.98 7.67 4.67
C TYR A 40 26.42 7.32 3.24
N TRP A 41 25.89 8.00 2.23
CA TRP A 41 26.12 7.64 0.82
C TRP A 41 26.91 8.71 0.09
N ASP A 42 27.95 8.31 -0.62
CA ASP A 42 28.70 9.26 -1.44
C ASP A 42 27.89 9.70 -2.67
N VAL A 43 28.08 10.95 -3.07
CA VAL A 43 27.53 11.51 -4.32
C VAL A 43 28.64 11.60 -5.35
N ASP A 44 28.38 11.07 -6.53
CA ASP A 44 29.26 11.28 -7.67
C ASP A 44 28.94 12.61 -8.35
N LEU A 45 29.62 13.68 -7.93
CA LEU A 45 29.41 15.03 -8.49
C LEU A 45 29.69 15.10 -10.00
N LYS A 46 30.50 14.19 -10.56
CA LYS A 46 30.72 14.12 -12.02
C LYS A 46 29.49 13.56 -12.73
N GLU A 47 28.80 12.60 -12.11
CA GLU A 47 27.52 12.09 -12.62
C GLU A 47 26.47 13.20 -12.65
N ILE A 48 26.36 13.99 -11.57
CA ILE A 48 25.47 15.16 -11.51
C ILE A 48 25.79 16.14 -12.63
N TYR A 49 27.05 16.52 -12.77
CA TYR A 49 27.47 17.47 -13.80
C TYR A 49 27.13 16.97 -15.22
N ASN A 50 27.45 15.72 -15.52
CA ASN A 50 27.17 15.13 -16.84
C ASN A 50 25.66 15.07 -17.11
N PHE A 51 24.85 14.67 -16.12
CA PHE A 51 23.39 14.65 -16.24
C PHE A 51 22.84 16.06 -16.49
N HIS A 52 23.30 17.06 -15.73
CA HIS A 52 22.88 18.45 -15.87
C HIS A 52 23.24 19.06 -17.23
N GLN A 53 24.44 18.78 -17.75
CA GLN A 53 24.84 19.23 -19.09
C GLN A 53 24.00 18.60 -20.19
N LEU A 54 23.58 17.34 -20.03
CA LEU A 54 22.60 16.74 -20.92
C LEU A 54 21.28 17.51 -20.82
N GLY A 55 20.74 17.72 -19.62
CA GLY A 55 19.49 18.45 -19.40
C GLY A 55 19.43 19.83 -20.06
N LYS A 56 20.51 20.63 -19.93
CA LYS A 56 20.68 21.93 -20.61
C LYS A 56 20.43 21.88 -22.12
N SER A 57 20.75 20.74 -22.77
CA SER A 57 20.59 20.61 -24.23
C SER A 57 19.16 20.32 -24.69
N TRP A 58 18.23 19.96 -23.79
CA TRP A 58 16.83 19.63 -24.13
C TRP A 58 15.79 20.42 -23.32
N CYS A 59 16.17 21.03 -22.20
CA CYS A 59 15.29 21.83 -21.36
C CYS A 59 15.57 23.32 -21.61
N TYR A 60 14.60 24.04 -22.18
CA TYR A 60 14.64 25.50 -22.30
C TYR A 60 13.75 26.10 -21.20
N GLU A 61 14.36 26.79 -20.25
CA GLU A 61 13.64 27.58 -19.26
C GLU A 61 13.75 29.06 -19.59
N GLU A 62 12.60 29.68 -19.83
CA GLU A 62 12.50 31.09 -20.19
C GLU A 62 12.97 31.96 -19.02
N GLY A 63 14.03 32.75 -19.24
CA GLY A 63 14.60 33.66 -18.24
C GLY A 63 15.83 33.15 -17.49
N MET A 64 16.37 31.98 -17.84
CA MET A 64 17.65 31.49 -17.30
C MET A 64 18.84 31.87 -18.19
N ASP A 65 19.81 32.61 -17.64
CA ASP A 65 21.07 32.94 -18.30
C ASP A 65 22.04 31.74 -18.31
N GLU A 66 23.00 31.72 -19.24
CA GLU A 66 23.95 30.60 -19.38
C GLU A 66 24.69 30.26 -18.07
N GLU A 67 25.04 31.28 -17.28
CA GLU A 67 25.75 31.14 -16.00
C GLU A 67 24.89 30.44 -14.92
N MET A 68 23.56 30.54 -15.00
CA MET A 68 22.63 29.86 -14.09
C MET A 68 22.61 28.34 -14.32
N TRP A 69 23.11 27.87 -15.46
CA TRP A 69 23.30 26.45 -15.79
C TRP A 69 24.72 25.94 -15.49
N GLU A 70 25.62 26.81 -15.01
CA GLU A 70 26.98 26.42 -14.67
C GLU A 70 27.07 26.04 -13.18
N LEU A 71 27.08 24.75 -12.89
CA LEU A 71 27.20 24.25 -11.50
C LEU A 71 28.56 24.59 -10.87
N ASP A 72 28.54 25.07 -9.63
CA ASP A 72 29.67 25.11 -8.71
C ASP A 72 29.66 23.86 -7.83
N LEU A 73 30.32 22.79 -8.30
CA LEU A 73 30.39 21.52 -7.59
C LEU A 73 31.13 21.60 -6.24
N SER A 74 31.77 22.71 -5.90
CA SER A 74 32.36 22.92 -4.58
C SER A 74 31.34 23.36 -3.52
N ARG A 75 30.13 23.76 -3.95
CA ARG A 75 29.05 24.27 -3.11
C ARG A 75 27.80 23.42 -3.27
N TYR A 76 27.67 22.41 -2.42
CA TYR A 76 26.49 21.56 -2.38
C TYR A 76 26.11 21.20 -0.95
N SER A 77 24.85 20.83 -0.76
CA SER A 77 24.30 20.24 0.45
C SER A 77 23.59 18.93 0.13
N CYS A 78 23.44 18.08 1.15
CA CYS A 78 22.75 16.82 1.04
C CYS A 78 21.79 16.64 2.21
N GLU A 79 20.57 16.20 1.91
CA GLU A 79 19.60 15.78 2.91
C GLU A 79 19.08 14.39 2.54
N VAL A 80 18.92 13.51 3.53
CA VAL A 80 18.42 12.16 3.31
C VAL A 80 17.13 11.93 4.09
N PHE A 81 16.15 11.37 3.40
CA PHE A 81 14.80 11.14 3.90
C PHE A 81 14.42 9.67 3.78
N PHE A 82 13.90 9.13 4.87
CA PHE A 82 13.23 7.83 4.91
C PHE A 82 11.71 8.03 4.81
N HIS A 83 11.12 7.43 3.77
CA HIS A 83 9.69 7.45 3.54
C HIS A 83 9.10 6.07 3.84
N HIS A 84 7.97 6.04 4.54
CA HIS A 84 7.29 4.81 4.94
C HIS A 84 5.77 4.89 4.81
N CYS A 85 5.17 3.82 4.30
CA CYS A 85 3.74 3.62 4.28
C CYS A 85 3.27 2.82 5.50
N ASN A 86 2.63 3.49 6.46
CA ASN A 86 2.07 2.85 7.65
C ASN A 86 0.87 1.92 7.41
N LYS A 87 0.47 1.67 6.16
CA LYS A 87 -0.59 0.72 5.80
C LYS A 87 -0.04 -0.57 5.22
N CYS A 88 0.56 -0.52 4.03
CA CYS A 88 1.12 -1.73 3.41
C CYS A 88 2.55 -2.04 3.86
N GLY A 89 3.27 -1.08 4.46
CA GLY A 89 4.65 -1.24 4.89
C GLY A 89 5.70 -0.95 3.81
N TRP A 90 5.30 -0.41 2.65
CA TRP A 90 6.27 0.03 1.62
C TRP A 90 7.15 1.15 2.16
N TRP A 91 8.38 1.22 1.68
CA TRP A 91 9.36 2.22 2.11
C TRP A 91 10.30 2.57 0.96
N ARG A 92 10.90 3.77 1.05
CA ARG A 92 11.98 4.24 0.18
C ARG A 92 12.91 5.17 0.92
N ILE A 93 14.13 5.33 0.40
CA ILE A 93 15.07 6.37 0.80
C ILE A 93 15.27 7.30 -0.37
N ILE A 94 15.25 8.59 -0.07
CA ILE A 94 15.59 9.66 -1.01
C ILE A 94 16.72 10.46 -0.42
N LYS A 95 17.75 10.68 -1.23
CA LYS A 95 18.80 11.65 -1.01
C LYS A 95 18.57 12.82 -1.95
N ASP A 96 18.29 13.97 -1.38
CA ASP A 96 18.25 15.27 -2.06
C ASP A 96 19.66 15.85 -2.05
N VAL A 97 20.16 16.18 -3.24
CA VAL A 97 21.45 16.84 -3.44
C VAL A 97 21.17 18.20 -4.06
N THR A 98 21.41 19.26 -3.30
CA THR A 98 21.26 20.62 -3.79
C THR A 98 22.64 21.20 -4.13
N VAL A 99 22.84 21.62 -5.37
CA VAL A 99 24.10 22.18 -5.88
C VAL A 99 23.86 23.63 -6.30
N SER A 100 24.76 24.53 -5.91
CA SER A 100 24.72 25.92 -6.37
C SER A 100 25.19 26.01 -7.81
N ALA A 101 24.56 26.86 -8.61
CA ALA A 101 25.21 27.39 -9.81
C ALA A 101 26.24 28.47 -9.43
N LYS A 102 27.03 28.93 -10.41
CA LYS A 102 28.00 30.03 -10.23
C LYS A 102 27.32 31.35 -9.88
N VAL A 103 26.08 31.53 -10.29
CA VAL A 103 25.25 32.72 -10.00
C VAL A 103 23.86 32.30 -9.52
N SER A 104 23.21 33.16 -8.75
CA SER A 104 21.89 33.10 -8.08
C SER A 104 20.87 32.04 -8.55
N GLN A 105 21.23 30.76 -8.44
CA GLN A 105 20.44 29.62 -8.86
C GLN A 105 20.90 28.38 -8.08
N LEU A 106 19.94 27.57 -7.64
CA LEU A 106 20.19 26.27 -7.02
C LEU A 106 19.58 25.17 -7.90
N TRP A 107 20.20 24.00 -7.90
CA TRP A 107 19.74 22.83 -8.65
C TRP A 107 19.62 21.63 -7.70
N GLN A 108 18.45 20.99 -7.71
CA GLN A 108 18.22 19.78 -6.93
C GLN A 108 18.33 18.53 -7.78
N PHE A 109 19.00 17.51 -7.25
CA PHE A 109 19.14 16.20 -7.85
C PHE A 109 18.71 15.14 -6.84
N PHE A 110 18.03 14.09 -7.30
CA PHE A 110 17.48 13.06 -6.43
C PHE A 110 18.09 11.70 -6.69
N TYR A 111 18.50 11.05 -5.60
CA TYR A 111 18.97 9.67 -5.60
C TYR A 111 18.15 8.85 -4.61
N GLY A 112 18.04 7.54 -4.80
CA GLY A 112 17.34 6.72 -3.84
C GLY A 112 17.35 5.23 -4.10
N THR A 113 16.61 4.54 -3.24
CA THR A 113 16.29 3.12 -3.34
C THR A 113 14.92 2.88 -2.71
N ALA A 114 14.23 1.82 -3.13
CA ALA A 114 12.92 1.48 -2.62
C ALA A 114 12.80 -0.03 -2.36
N GLY A 115 11.94 -0.39 -1.41
CA GLY A 115 11.63 -1.79 -1.12
C GLY A 115 10.83 -2.43 -2.27
N LEU A 116 11.25 -3.63 -2.70
CA LEU A 116 10.57 -4.39 -3.75
C LEU A 116 9.50 -5.30 -3.15
N LEU A 117 8.30 -5.32 -3.75
CA LEU A 117 7.22 -6.19 -3.30
C LEU A 117 7.56 -7.66 -3.59
N LYS A 118 7.67 -8.49 -2.54
CA LYS A 118 7.96 -9.92 -2.68
C LYS A 118 6.81 -10.67 -3.35
N LYS A 119 7.12 -11.77 -4.04
CA LYS A 119 6.07 -12.68 -4.53
C LYS A 119 5.59 -13.56 -3.37
N LEU A 120 4.41 -13.23 -2.84
CA LEU A 120 3.79 -14.01 -1.78
C LEU A 120 3.00 -15.20 -2.36
N ASP A 121 3.12 -16.38 -1.75
CA ASP A 121 2.25 -17.50 -2.04
C ASP A 121 0.88 -17.28 -1.38
N LEU A 122 -0.13 -17.02 -2.22
CA LEU A 122 -1.49 -16.71 -1.79
C LEU A 122 -2.37 -17.96 -1.60
N HIS A 123 -1.79 -19.15 -1.75
CA HIS A 123 -2.43 -20.43 -1.48
C HIS A 123 -1.97 -21.07 -0.18
N ASN A 124 -0.89 -20.58 0.42
CA ASN A 124 -0.43 -21.00 1.73
C ASN A 124 -1.37 -20.46 2.83
N VAL A 125 -2.28 -21.32 3.31
CA VAL A 125 -3.26 -20.96 4.36
C VAL A 125 -2.63 -20.67 5.72
N ASP A 126 -1.39 -21.10 5.95
CA ASP A 126 -0.64 -20.85 7.19
C ASP A 126 0.15 -19.53 7.13
N ALA A 127 0.06 -18.78 6.02
CA ALA A 127 0.72 -17.50 5.88
C ALA A 127 0.23 -16.50 6.94
N PRO A 128 1.11 -15.70 7.56
CA PRO A 128 0.71 -14.72 8.56
C PRO A 128 -0.33 -13.75 8.00
N ILE A 129 -1.51 -13.67 8.65
CA ILE A 129 -2.65 -12.93 8.08
C ILE A 129 -2.36 -11.44 7.88
N ASN A 130 -1.54 -10.86 8.75
CA ASN A 130 -1.11 -9.46 8.62
C ASN A 130 -0.28 -9.23 7.35
N GLU A 131 0.51 -10.22 6.91
CA GLU A 131 1.26 -10.12 5.65
C GLU A 131 0.33 -10.20 4.45
N ILE A 132 -0.68 -11.09 4.51
CA ILE A 132 -1.72 -11.17 3.47
C ILE A 132 -2.48 -9.84 3.38
N SER A 133 -2.93 -9.27 4.49
CA SER A 133 -3.62 -7.97 4.53
C SER A 133 -2.80 -6.85 3.89
N LYS A 134 -1.53 -6.72 4.28
CA LYS A 134 -0.61 -5.74 3.70
C LYS A 134 -0.37 -5.98 2.21
N TYR A 135 -0.26 -7.25 1.79
CA TYR A 135 -0.01 -7.62 0.40
C TYR A 135 -1.23 -7.31 -0.47
N LEU A 136 -2.44 -7.57 0.02
CA LEU A 136 -3.67 -7.18 -0.66
C LEU A 136 -3.74 -5.67 -0.85
N LEU A 137 -3.43 -4.88 0.19
CA LEU A 137 -3.36 -3.42 0.08
C LEU A 137 -2.31 -2.95 -0.93
N ALA A 138 -1.16 -3.63 -1.00
CA ALA A 138 -0.11 -3.30 -1.95
C ALA A 138 -0.44 -3.73 -3.39
N LYS A 139 -1.23 -4.80 -3.56
CA LYS A 139 -1.52 -5.41 -4.85
C LYS A 139 -2.99 -5.80 -4.94
N TYR A 140 -3.84 -4.82 -5.24
CA TYR A 140 -5.29 -4.98 -5.30
C TYR A 140 -5.77 -6.17 -6.16
N GLU A 141 -5.11 -6.44 -7.29
CA GLU A 141 -5.47 -7.55 -8.19
C GLU A 141 -5.19 -8.95 -7.60
N ALA A 142 -4.36 -9.05 -6.57
CA ALA A 142 -4.08 -10.31 -5.88
C ALA A 142 -5.33 -10.93 -5.23
N ARG A 143 -6.37 -10.13 -4.94
CA ARG A 143 -7.64 -10.59 -4.35
C ARG A 143 -8.29 -11.74 -5.10
N PHE A 144 -8.06 -11.83 -6.42
CA PHE A 144 -8.66 -12.88 -7.23
C PHE A 144 -7.89 -14.20 -7.20
N SER A 145 -6.62 -14.18 -6.80
CA SER A 145 -5.77 -15.36 -6.68
C SER A 145 -5.64 -15.85 -5.23
N LEU A 146 -6.13 -15.07 -4.26
CA LEU A 146 -6.13 -15.43 -2.85
C LEU A 146 -6.97 -16.69 -2.59
N HIS A 147 -6.45 -17.60 -1.77
CA HIS A 147 -7.22 -18.74 -1.28
C HIS A 147 -8.50 -18.24 -0.56
N PRO A 148 -9.69 -18.82 -0.82
CA PRO A 148 -10.93 -18.39 -0.17
C PRO A 148 -10.84 -18.33 1.36
N LYS A 149 -10.28 -19.37 1.98
CA LYS A 149 -10.03 -19.41 3.44
C LYS A 149 -9.19 -18.23 3.95
N LEU A 150 -8.13 -17.84 3.24
CA LEU A 150 -7.35 -16.65 3.62
C LEU A 150 -8.19 -15.37 3.52
N PHE A 151 -9.13 -15.29 2.58
CA PHE A 151 -10.02 -14.13 2.49
C PHE A 151 -11.02 -14.07 3.66
N GLU A 152 -11.50 -15.22 4.13
CA GLU A 152 -12.29 -15.34 5.36
C GLU A 152 -11.47 -14.93 6.59
N ASP A 153 -10.22 -15.39 6.68
CA ASP A 153 -9.31 -15.05 7.78
C ASP A 153 -8.94 -13.56 7.78
N VAL A 154 -8.70 -12.94 6.62
CA VAL A 154 -8.47 -11.49 6.50
C VAL A 154 -9.72 -10.74 6.96
N THR A 155 -10.91 -11.21 6.55
CA THR A 155 -12.19 -10.62 6.97
C THR A 155 -12.34 -10.69 8.49
N GLY A 156 -12.08 -11.84 9.10
CA GLY A 156 -12.07 -12.01 10.55
C GLY A 156 -11.11 -11.03 11.23
N GLN A 157 -9.87 -10.94 10.74
CA GLN A 157 -8.87 -10.01 11.28
C GLN A 157 -9.31 -8.54 11.18
N VAL A 158 -9.94 -8.14 10.06
CA VAL A 158 -10.48 -6.78 9.87
C VAL A 158 -11.51 -6.45 10.94
N PHE A 159 -12.50 -7.31 11.16
CA PHE A 159 -13.51 -7.07 12.19
C PHE A 159 -12.96 -7.17 13.61
N LYS A 160 -11.98 -8.05 13.84
CA LYS A 160 -11.26 -8.10 15.11
C LYS A 160 -10.58 -6.76 15.42
N ASN A 161 -9.95 -6.15 14.42
CA ASN A 161 -9.34 -4.82 14.57
C ASN A 161 -10.37 -3.69 14.77
N LEU A 162 -11.63 -3.90 14.39
CA LEU A 162 -12.76 -3.01 14.70
C LEU A 162 -13.37 -3.28 16.10
N GLY A 163 -12.78 -4.18 16.88
CA GLY A 163 -13.19 -4.50 18.24
C GLY A 163 -14.36 -5.49 18.33
N TYR A 164 -14.51 -6.39 17.35
CA TYR A 164 -15.39 -7.56 17.45
C TYR A 164 -14.62 -8.78 17.95
N GLU A 165 -15.31 -9.66 18.67
CA GLU A 165 -14.88 -11.06 18.78
C GLU A 165 -15.23 -11.77 17.47
N THR A 166 -14.32 -12.60 16.96
CA THR A 166 -14.46 -13.18 15.62
C THR A 166 -14.12 -14.65 15.62
N ILE A 167 -15.04 -15.47 15.12
CA ILE A 167 -14.86 -16.91 14.92
C ILE A 167 -14.94 -17.15 13.40
N VAL A 168 -13.82 -17.53 12.79
CA VAL A 168 -13.82 -17.99 11.40
C VAL A 168 -14.17 -19.46 11.40
N THR A 169 -15.33 -19.79 10.84
CA THR A 169 -15.95 -21.11 10.99
C THR A 169 -15.34 -22.13 10.03
N GLY A 170 -14.88 -21.69 8.85
CA GLY A 170 -14.02 -22.42 7.92
C GLY A 170 -14.58 -23.78 7.48
N TYR A 171 -15.21 -23.86 6.31
CA TYR A 171 -15.80 -25.10 5.74
C TYR A 171 -16.75 -25.90 6.66
N SER A 172 -17.07 -25.43 7.86
CA SER A 172 -18.09 -26.02 8.70
C SER A 172 -19.44 -25.97 7.96
N ASN A 173 -20.24 -27.00 8.17
CA ASN A 173 -21.55 -27.22 7.51
C ASN A 173 -22.62 -26.17 7.90
N ASP A 174 -22.23 -24.95 8.27
CA ASP A 174 -23.08 -23.89 8.81
C ASP A 174 -23.90 -23.19 7.71
N GLY A 175 -24.11 -23.88 6.57
CA GLY A 175 -25.05 -23.50 5.51
C GLY A 175 -24.70 -22.23 4.74
N GLY A 176 -23.51 -21.66 4.95
CA GLY A 176 -23.04 -20.46 4.22
C GLY A 176 -22.62 -19.28 5.09
N ILE A 177 -22.45 -19.45 6.41
CA ILE A 177 -21.81 -18.47 7.30
C ILE A 177 -20.33 -18.84 7.44
N ASP A 178 -19.45 -17.96 6.99
CA ASP A 178 -17.99 -18.18 6.96
C ASP A 178 -17.27 -17.51 8.14
N VAL A 179 -17.85 -16.45 8.71
CA VAL A 179 -17.36 -15.77 9.93
C VAL A 179 -18.54 -15.40 10.83
N ILE A 180 -18.42 -15.65 12.13
CA ILE A 180 -19.34 -15.15 13.15
C ILE A 180 -18.64 -14.03 13.91
N LEU A 181 -19.31 -12.88 13.99
CA LEU A 181 -18.85 -11.72 14.78
C LEU A 181 -19.72 -11.60 16.02
N GLU A 182 -19.11 -11.25 17.14
CA GLU A 182 -19.81 -10.96 18.38
C GLU A 182 -19.32 -9.65 19.00
N LYS A 183 -20.27 -8.84 19.47
CA LYS A 183 -20.00 -7.63 20.24
C LYS A 183 -21.15 -7.35 21.19
N GLU A 184 -20.86 -7.22 22.48
CA GLU A 184 -21.86 -6.93 23.51
C GLU A 184 -23.04 -7.94 23.50
N GLY A 185 -22.74 -9.23 23.33
CA GLY A 185 -23.73 -10.31 23.27
C GLY A 185 -24.61 -10.32 22.01
N LYS A 186 -24.28 -9.52 20.99
CA LYS A 186 -24.98 -9.49 19.70
C LYS A 186 -24.14 -10.17 18.63
N GLN A 187 -24.73 -11.17 17.99
CA GLN A 187 -24.08 -11.94 16.92
C GLN A 187 -24.43 -11.41 15.52
N ILE A 188 -23.46 -11.48 14.63
CA ILE A 188 -23.59 -11.15 13.21
C ILE A 188 -22.94 -12.26 12.40
N GLY A 189 -23.70 -12.86 11.48
CA GLY A 189 -23.20 -13.88 10.56
C GLY A 189 -22.68 -13.23 9.29
N VAL A 190 -21.49 -13.63 8.85
CA VAL A 190 -20.83 -13.06 7.67
C VAL A 190 -20.60 -14.16 6.65
N GLN A 191 -21.04 -13.92 5.42
CA GLN A 191 -20.64 -14.72 4.27
C GLN A 191 -19.59 -13.99 3.47
N VAL A 192 -18.53 -14.69 3.08
CA VAL A 192 -17.36 -14.16 2.40
C VAL A 192 -17.18 -14.91 1.09
N LYS A 193 -17.26 -14.20 -0.04
CA LYS A 193 -17.07 -14.79 -1.37
C LYS A 193 -15.93 -14.13 -2.12
N ARG A 194 -14.83 -14.86 -2.27
CA ARG A 194 -13.81 -14.55 -3.28
C ARG A 194 -14.35 -14.93 -4.67
N TYR A 195 -14.71 -13.93 -5.47
CA TYR A 195 -15.35 -14.07 -6.77
C TYR A 195 -14.90 -12.99 -7.74
N LYS A 196 -14.87 -13.29 -9.04
CA LYS A 196 -14.58 -12.30 -10.11
C LYS A 196 -15.85 -11.64 -10.64
N ASN A 197 -16.90 -12.43 -10.85
CA ASN A 197 -18.18 -11.97 -11.38
C ASN A 197 -19.04 -11.31 -10.29
N LYS A 198 -20.08 -10.58 -10.72
CA LYS A 198 -21.05 -10.03 -9.78
C LYS A 198 -21.80 -11.15 -9.05
N ILE A 199 -21.97 -10.97 -7.74
CA ILE A 199 -22.72 -11.91 -6.89
C ILE A 199 -24.19 -11.94 -7.30
N LYS A 200 -24.71 -13.15 -7.49
CA LYS A 200 -26.10 -13.38 -7.88
C LYS A 200 -27.05 -13.18 -6.70
N VAL A 201 -28.28 -12.79 -6.99
CA VAL A 201 -29.32 -12.60 -5.97
C VAL A 201 -29.59 -13.88 -5.17
N ASP A 202 -29.51 -15.06 -5.80
CA ASP A 202 -29.76 -16.33 -5.12
C ASP A 202 -28.75 -16.62 -4.01
N GLN A 203 -27.48 -16.21 -4.18
CA GLN A 203 -26.46 -16.37 -3.14
C GLN A 203 -26.76 -15.53 -1.90
N ILE A 204 -27.36 -14.35 -2.06
CA ILE A 204 -27.79 -13.53 -0.93
C ILE A 204 -28.96 -14.19 -0.18
N ARG A 205 -29.84 -14.90 -0.89
CA ARG A 205 -30.95 -15.66 -0.29
C ARG A 205 -30.44 -16.87 0.48
N GLU A 206 -29.38 -17.53 0.02
CA GLU A 206 -28.71 -18.60 0.75
C GLU A 206 -28.24 -18.11 2.13
N LEU A 207 -27.58 -16.94 2.20
CA LEU A 207 -27.22 -16.32 3.48
C LEU A 207 -28.44 -16.05 4.37
N THR A 208 -29.52 -15.53 3.79
CA THR A 208 -30.78 -15.29 4.55
C THR A 208 -31.27 -16.58 5.21
N GLY A 209 -31.23 -17.71 4.48
CA GLY A 209 -31.58 -19.03 5.00
C GLY A 209 -30.65 -19.49 6.11
N ALA A 210 -29.34 -19.36 5.92
CA ALA A 210 -28.34 -19.76 6.91
C ALA A 210 -28.47 -18.99 8.23
N LEU A 211 -28.67 -17.67 8.15
CA LEU A 211 -28.91 -16.81 9.32
C LEU A 211 -30.17 -17.21 10.07
N PHE A 212 -31.26 -17.45 9.34
CA PHE A 212 -32.54 -17.87 9.94
C PHE A 212 -32.41 -19.22 10.65
N LEU A 213 -31.80 -20.22 10.01
CA LEU A 213 -31.60 -21.54 10.61
C LEU A 213 -30.67 -21.52 11.82
N SER A 214 -29.69 -20.60 11.83
CA SER A 214 -28.74 -20.44 12.93
C SER A 214 -29.24 -19.52 14.04
N GLY A 215 -30.41 -18.89 13.88
CA GLY A 215 -30.95 -17.93 14.86
C GLY A 215 -30.14 -16.62 14.98
N ILE A 216 -29.28 -16.31 14.02
CA ILE A 216 -28.43 -15.12 14.05
C ILE A 216 -29.20 -13.92 13.48
N PRO A 217 -29.39 -12.82 14.23
CA PRO A 217 -30.37 -11.78 13.89
C PRO A 217 -29.91 -10.80 12.81
N LYS A 218 -28.64 -10.83 12.40
CA LYS A 218 -28.08 -9.90 11.41
C LYS A 218 -27.02 -10.56 10.54
N GLY A 219 -26.96 -10.15 9.27
CA GLY A 219 -26.00 -10.63 8.29
C GLY A 219 -25.08 -9.57 7.70
N ILE A 220 -23.90 -9.98 7.22
CA ILE A 220 -23.06 -9.22 6.29
C ILE A 220 -22.66 -10.14 5.13
N PHE A 221 -22.73 -9.66 3.90
CA PHE A 221 -22.21 -10.36 2.73
C PHE A 221 -21.02 -9.57 2.17
N ILE A 222 -19.86 -10.22 2.09
CA ILE A 222 -18.60 -9.64 1.63
C ILE A 222 -18.12 -10.33 0.36
N THR A 223 -17.64 -9.56 -0.62
CA THR A 223 -17.11 -10.12 -1.87
C THR A 223 -15.89 -9.36 -2.41
N THR A 224 -15.01 -10.07 -3.13
CA THR A 224 -13.91 -9.46 -3.90
C THR A 224 -14.35 -8.85 -5.24
N SER A 225 -15.65 -8.92 -5.57
CA SER A 225 -16.24 -8.28 -6.75
C SER A 225 -17.29 -7.26 -6.32
N ASP A 226 -18.47 -7.30 -6.93
CA ASP A 226 -19.61 -6.43 -6.70
C ASP A 226 -20.93 -7.23 -6.77
N PHE A 227 -22.07 -6.57 -6.56
CA PHE A 227 -23.38 -7.21 -6.54
C PHE A 227 -24.20 -6.90 -7.80
N GLN A 228 -25.11 -7.81 -8.17
CA GLN A 228 -26.12 -7.52 -9.20
C GLN A 228 -27.09 -6.42 -8.74
N SER A 229 -27.64 -5.63 -9.66
CA SER A 229 -28.59 -4.55 -9.37
C SER A 229 -29.85 -5.01 -8.60
N GLY A 230 -30.22 -6.28 -8.74
CA GLY A 230 -31.33 -6.90 -8.00
C GLY A 230 -31.06 -7.17 -6.52
N ALA A 231 -29.80 -7.08 -6.06
CA ALA A 231 -29.41 -7.37 -4.68
C ALA A 231 -30.12 -6.46 -3.68
N ASN A 232 -30.19 -5.16 -3.95
CA ASN A 232 -30.81 -4.17 -3.05
C ASN A 232 -32.28 -4.47 -2.76
N LYS A 233 -33.04 -4.98 -3.75
CA LYS A 233 -34.44 -5.39 -3.55
C LYS A 233 -34.55 -6.56 -2.56
N THR A 234 -33.63 -7.52 -2.64
CA THR A 234 -33.60 -8.70 -1.75
C THR A 234 -33.18 -8.32 -0.34
N ILE A 235 -32.20 -7.42 -0.20
CA ILE A 235 -31.79 -6.87 1.10
C ILE A 235 -32.93 -6.13 1.78
N LYS A 236 -33.64 -5.25 1.05
CA LYS A 236 -34.81 -4.54 1.58
C LYS A 236 -35.88 -5.52 2.10
N LYS A 237 -36.21 -6.56 1.32
CA LYS A 237 -37.17 -7.59 1.75
C LYS A 237 -36.72 -8.35 3.00
N SER A 238 -35.42 -8.61 3.16
CA SER A 238 -34.87 -9.31 4.33
C SER A 238 -34.93 -8.42 5.57
N HIS A 239 -34.57 -7.15 5.41
CA HIS A 239 -34.71 -6.13 6.45
C HIS A 239 -36.15 -5.96 6.92
N ASP A 240 -37.11 -5.84 5.99
CA ASP A 240 -38.55 -5.69 6.31
C ASP A 240 -39.12 -6.92 7.05
N ARG A 241 -38.44 -8.07 6.98
CA ARG A 241 -38.78 -9.31 7.69
C ARG A 241 -37.99 -9.52 8.98
N GLY A 242 -37.25 -8.51 9.44
CA GLY A 242 -36.49 -8.55 10.69
C GLY A 242 -35.13 -9.24 10.59
N LEU A 243 -34.62 -9.50 9.38
CA LEU A 243 -33.30 -10.11 9.16
C LEU A 243 -32.42 -9.20 8.27
N PRO A 244 -31.93 -8.07 8.81
CA PRO A 244 -31.13 -7.12 8.04
C PRO A 244 -29.81 -7.75 7.59
N ILE A 245 -29.47 -7.56 6.31
CA ILE A 245 -28.20 -7.98 5.71
C ILE A 245 -27.50 -6.76 5.11
N GLU A 246 -26.23 -6.58 5.42
CA GLU A 246 -25.39 -5.53 4.83
C GLU A 246 -24.53 -6.08 3.69
N LEU A 247 -24.38 -5.30 2.61
CA LEU A 247 -23.53 -5.67 1.48
C LEU A 247 -22.22 -4.86 1.50
N ILE A 248 -21.09 -5.57 1.41
CA ILE A 248 -19.75 -4.98 1.32
C ILE A 248 -19.08 -5.54 0.07
N ASN A 249 -18.94 -4.69 -0.95
CA ASN A 249 -18.21 -5.04 -2.17
C ASN A 249 -16.71 -4.84 -1.97
N SER A 250 -15.94 -5.19 -3.00
CA SER A 250 -14.47 -5.11 -2.98
C SER A 250 -13.94 -3.73 -2.58
N LYS A 251 -14.42 -2.66 -3.22
CA LYS A 251 -13.96 -1.30 -2.92
C LYS A 251 -14.16 -0.96 -1.43
N ARG A 252 -15.39 -1.16 -0.92
CA ARG A 252 -15.72 -0.86 0.47
C ARG A 252 -14.94 -1.74 1.45
N PHE A 253 -14.75 -3.02 1.13
CA PHE A 253 -13.93 -3.92 1.95
C PHE A 253 -12.48 -3.42 2.05
N TYR A 254 -11.91 -2.98 0.93
CA TYR A 254 -10.54 -2.47 0.90
C TYR A 254 -10.36 -1.13 1.62
N ASP A 255 -11.37 -0.26 1.59
CA ASP A 255 -11.38 0.95 2.41
C ASP A 255 -11.31 0.59 3.90
N ILE A 256 -12.10 -0.38 4.35
CA ILE A 256 -12.09 -0.88 5.74
C ILE A 256 -10.76 -1.56 6.06
N LEU A 257 -10.23 -2.39 5.15
CA LEU A 257 -8.92 -3.05 5.30
C LEU A 257 -7.80 -2.02 5.49
N LYS A 258 -7.81 -0.93 4.70
CA LYS A 258 -6.83 0.15 4.81
C LYS A 258 -6.94 0.90 6.14
N LEU A 259 -8.15 1.13 6.63
CA LEU A 259 -8.38 1.80 7.92
C LEU A 259 -7.94 0.95 9.11
N THR A 260 -8.10 -0.37 9.02
CA THR A 260 -7.87 -1.32 10.13
C THR A 260 -6.48 -1.97 10.11
N THR A 261 -5.75 -1.86 9.01
CA THR A 261 -4.37 -2.33 8.90
C THR A 261 -3.42 -1.23 9.34
N GLU A 262 -2.47 -1.59 10.19
CA GLU A 262 -1.39 -0.74 10.65
C GLU A 262 -0.06 -1.50 10.45
N SER A 263 0.92 -0.82 9.88
CA SER A 263 2.28 -1.30 9.74
C SER A 263 3.17 -0.41 10.57
N LYS A 264 3.72 -0.97 11.64
CA LYS A 264 4.84 -0.35 12.35
C LYS A 264 6.12 -0.71 11.60
N ILE A 265 6.97 0.28 11.40
CA ILE A 265 8.29 0.08 10.82
C ILE A 265 9.35 0.35 11.87
N ASP A 266 10.32 -0.55 11.93
CA ASP A 266 11.53 -0.33 12.69
C ASP A 266 12.53 0.38 11.76
N LYS A 267 12.58 1.70 11.88
CA LYS A 267 13.45 2.56 11.07
C LYS A 267 14.91 2.18 11.27
N GLU A 268 15.28 1.82 12.49
CA GLU A 268 16.65 1.49 12.88
C GLU A 268 17.08 0.15 12.29
N ASN A 269 16.18 -0.85 12.29
CA ASN A 269 16.43 -2.13 11.63
C ASN A 269 16.67 -1.97 10.13
N ILE A 270 15.84 -1.15 9.47
CA ILE A 270 15.99 -0.90 8.04
C ILE A 270 17.27 -0.11 7.77
N ARG A 271 17.57 0.92 8.56
CA ARG A 271 18.82 1.68 8.52
C ARG A 271 20.03 0.76 8.60
N ASN A 272 20.13 -0.08 9.63
CA ASN A 272 21.23 -1.02 9.81
C ASN A 272 21.38 -2.01 8.64
N LYS A 273 20.27 -2.45 8.05
CA LYS A 273 20.30 -3.33 6.87
C LYS A 273 20.82 -2.61 5.63
N LEU A 274 20.40 -1.36 5.43
CA LEU A 274 20.87 -0.54 4.32
C LEU A 274 22.37 -0.27 4.39
N GLU A 275 22.89 0.02 5.58
CA GLU A 275 24.34 0.16 5.82
C GLU A 275 25.11 -1.10 5.40
N SER A 276 24.54 -2.28 5.70
CA SER A 276 25.20 -3.56 5.40
C SER A 276 25.14 -3.99 3.92
N ALA A 277 24.14 -3.51 3.18
CA ALA A 277 23.77 -4.08 1.89
C ALA A 277 23.97 -3.15 0.68
N LEU A 278 24.08 -1.84 0.92
CA LEU A 278 24.47 -0.87 -0.12
C LEU A 278 25.97 -0.59 0.01
N LYS A 279 26.80 -1.17 -0.86
CA LYS A 279 28.24 -0.87 -0.96
C LYS A 279 28.53 0.51 -1.60
N ASN A 280 27.91 1.57 -1.06
CA ASN A 280 28.27 3.00 -1.22
C ASN A 280 27.56 3.84 -2.30
N LYS A 281 26.51 3.38 -3.00
CA LYS A 281 25.82 4.26 -3.98
C LYS A 281 24.31 4.05 -4.09
N LEU A 282 23.57 5.16 -4.11
CA LEU A 282 22.12 5.20 -4.41
C LEU A 282 21.88 5.39 -5.92
N HIS A 283 20.70 5.03 -6.41
CA HIS A 283 20.36 5.18 -7.82
C HIS A 283 19.79 6.56 -8.13
N SER A 284 20.22 7.19 -9.22
CA SER A 284 19.61 8.43 -9.71
C SER A 284 18.14 8.23 -10.07
N TYR A 285 17.30 9.22 -9.73
CA TYR A 285 15.94 9.35 -10.23
C TYR A 285 15.88 9.91 -11.66
N ASN A 286 17.02 10.33 -12.24
CA ASN A 286 17.09 11.09 -13.49
C ASN A 286 16.20 12.34 -13.46
N TRP A 287 16.20 13.03 -12.33
CA TRP A 287 15.38 14.20 -12.07
C TRP A 287 16.27 15.35 -11.63
N GLU A 288 16.09 16.51 -12.25
CA GLU A 288 16.66 17.78 -11.80
C GLU A 288 15.58 18.86 -11.74
N ASN A 289 15.68 19.78 -10.78
CA ASN A 289 14.80 20.94 -10.70
C ASN A 289 15.61 22.19 -10.35
N PRO A 290 15.36 23.32 -11.03
CA PRO A 290 15.84 24.61 -10.56
C PRO A 290 15.03 25.07 -9.34
N MET A 291 15.72 25.70 -8.39
CA MET A 291 15.14 26.42 -7.27
C MET A 291 15.64 27.85 -7.24
N ASN A 292 14.73 28.80 -7.02
CA ASN A 292 15.12 30.18 -6.78
C ASN A 292 16.03 30.24 -5.56
N SER A 293 17.23 30.80 -5.71
CA SER A 293 18.03 31.21 -4.55
C SER A 293 17.29 32.36 -3.87
N LEU A 294 16.91 32.20 -2.60
CA LEU A 294 16.38 33.29 -1.78
C LEU A 294 17.37 34.45 -1.66
#